data_AF-A0A9W6J4Z7-F1
#
_entry.id   AF-A0A9W6J4Z7-F1
#
_cell.length_a   1.000
_cell.length_b   1.000
_cell.length_c   1.000
_cell.angle_alpha   90.00
_cell.angle_beta   90.00
_cell.angle_gamma   90.00
#
_symmetry.space_group_name_H-M   'P 1'
#
loop_
_entity.id
_entity.type
_entity.pdbx_description
1 polymer ?
#
loop_
_entity_poly.entity_id
_entity_poly.type
_entity_poly.pdbx_seq_one_letter_code
_entity_poly.pdbx_strand_id
1 'polypeptide(L)'
;MTRSTDALNTELHRLRMHLNLLEKDTTHPLDFTVEHSHTAPALVLRGGQALRSAHSDVRLDYDMVRELVLGALRASIAELEQKLFGTVGGNRPIEHLQYGDQTEA
;
A
#
# COMPACT_ATOMS: atom_id res chain seq x y z
N MET A 1 -21.92 4.54 -6.53
CA MET A 1 -20.54 5.05 -6.28
C MET A 1 -19.87 4.38 -5.07
N THR A 2 -20.62 3.80 -4.12
CA THR A 2 -20.13 3.04 -2.94
C THR A 2 -19.04 1.99 -3.19
N ARG A 3 -19.13 1.22 -4.29
CA ARG A 3 -18.12 0.20 -4.64
C ARG A 3 -16.69 0.75 -4.79
N SER A 4 -16.54 2.02 -5.16
CA SER A 4 -15.22 2.66 -5.31
C SER A 4 -14.60 2.97 -3.95
N THR A 5 -15.40 3.41 -2.98
CA THR A 5 -14.90 3.78 -1.64
C THR A 5 -14.56 2.54 -0.82
N ASP A 6 -15.36 1.48 -0.92
CA ASP A 6 -15.09 0.20 -0.25
C ASP A 6 -13.80 -0.45 -0.78
N ALA A 7 -13.58 -0.38 -2.09
CA ALA A 7 -12.34 -0.86 -2.71
C ALA A 7 -11.11 -0.09 -2.20
N LEU A 8 -11.20 1.24 -2.12
CA LEU A 8 -10.12 2.09 -1.59
C LEU A 8 -9.85 1.81 -0.10
N ASN A 9 -10.88 1.63 0.72
CA ASN A 9 -10.72 1.27 2.14
C ASN A 9 -10.08 -0.11 2.31
N THR A 10 -10.47 -1.08 1.48
CA THR A 10 -9.88 -2.43 1.49
C THR A 10 -8.40 -2.38 1.13
N GLU A 11 -8.06 -1.60 0.11
CA GLU A 11 -6.66 -1.42 -0.30
C GLU A 11 -5.84 -0.72 0.79
N LEU A 12 -6.36 0.37 1.37
CA LEU A 12 -5.72 1.08 2.47
C LEU A 12 -5.46 0.15 3.66
N HIS A 13 -6.44 -0.69 4.03
CA HIS A 13 -6.28 -1.66 5.10
C HIS A 13 -5.18 -2.68 4.78
N ARG A 14 -5.16 -3.23 3.56
CA ARG A 14 -4.14 -4.17 3.11
C ARG A 14 -2.73 -3.57 3.19
N LEU A 15 -2.55 -2.35 2.66
CA LEU A 15 -1.26 -1.66 2.69
C LEU A 15 -0.78 -1.38 4.11
N ARG A 16 -1.67 -0.91 5.00
CA ARG A 16 -1.33 -0.68 6.41
C ARG A 16 -0.92 -1.95 7.14
N MET A 17 -1.60 -3.07 6.88
CA MET A 17 -1.24 -4.36 7.45
C MET A 17 0.15 -4.81 6.98
N HIS A 18 0.43 -4.65 5.68
CA HIS A 18 1.74 -4.97 5.12
C HIS A 18 2.85 -4.08 5.70
N LEU A 19 2.63 -2.77 5.78
CA LEU A 19 3.56 -1.84 6.40
C LEU A 19 3.86 -2.22 7.85
N ASN A 20 2.82 -2.49 8.65
CA ASN A 20 2.94 -2.90 10.05
C ASN A 20 3.70 -4.22 10.22
N LEU A 21 3.47 -5.19 9.32
CA LEU A 21 4.23 -6.46 9.31
C LEU A 21 5.70 -6.20 9.07
N LEU A 22 6.03 -5.42 8.04
CA LEU A 22 7.41 -5.08 7.75
C LEU A 22 8.02 -4.32 8.92
N GLU A 23 7.43 -3.23 9.42
CA GLU A 23 7.98 -2.43 10.52
C GLU A 23 8.25 -3.24 11.80
N LYS A 24 7.45 -4.27 12.10
CA LYS A 24 7.64 -5.12 13.28
C LYS A 24 8.65 -6.24 13.11
N ASP A 25 8.77 -6.78 11.90
CA ASP A 25 9.69 -7.88 11.58
C ASP A 25 10.71 -7.41 10.54
N THR A 26 11.90 -7.06 11.03
CA THR A 26 13.03 -6.65 10.19
C THR A 26 13.62 -7.78 9.35
N THR A 27 13.22 -9.03 9.61
CA THR A 27 13.70 -10.21 8.88
C THR A 27 12.68 -10.74 7.89
N HIS A 28 11.50 -10.11 7.80
CA HIS A 28 10.41 -10.55 6.95
C HIS A 28 10.86 -10.64 5.48
N PRO A 29 10.68 -11.78 4.79
CA PRO A 29 11.02 -11.89 3.38
C PRO A 29 10.25 -10.87 2.53
N LEU A 30 10.90 -10.32 1.51
CA LEU A 30 10.26 -9.47 0.51
C LEU A 30 9.98 -10.33 -0.72
N ASP A 31 8.69 -10.61 -0.94
CA ASP A 31 8.22 -11.38 -2.09
C ASP A 31 7.80 -10.42 -3.20
N PHE A 32 8.43 -10.53 -4.36
CA PHE A 32 8.14 -9.73 -5.54
C PHE A 32 7.62 -10.59 -6.68
N THR A 33 6.54 -10.15 -7.29
CA THR A 33 6.10 -10.62 -8.59
C THR A 33 6.49 -9.60 -9.65
N VAL A 34 7.05 -10.06 -10.77
CA VAL A 34 7.36 -9.17 -11.89
C VAL A 34 6.08 -8.97 -12.71
N GLU A 35 5.50 -7.78 -12.63
CA GLU A 35 4.36 -7.41 -13.46
C GLU A 35 4.71 -7.46 -14.95
N HIS A 36 3.75 -7.85 -15.78
CA HIS A 36 3.89 -7.97 -17.24
C HIS A 36 4.96 -8.95 -17.75
N SER A 37 5.50 -9.81 -16.87
CA SER A 37 6.38 -10.89 -17.26
C SER A 37 5.57 -12.13 -17.68
N HIS A 38 5.87 -12.69 -18.85
CA HIS A 38 5.22 -13.91 -19.37
C HIS A 38 5.77 -15.19 -18.75
N THR A 39 6.98 -15.12 -18.20
CA THR A 39 7.47 -16.07 -17.20
C THR A 39 7.09 -15.50 -15.84
N ALA A 40 6.66 -16.32 -14.89
CA ALA A 40 6.30 -15.83 -13.55
C ALA A 40 7.46 -16.08 -12.56
N PRO A 41 8.61 -15.39 -12.65
CA PRO A 41 9.56 -15.46 -11.57
C PRO A 41 8.97 -14.68 -10.39
N ALA A 42 8.63 -15.42 -9.33
CA ALA A 42 8.53 -14.83 -8.00
C ALA A 42 9.94 -14.73 -7.42
N LEU A 43 10.32 -13.54 -6.99
CA LEU A 43 11.61 -13.27 -6.37
C LEU A 43 11.40 -13.08 -4.88
N VAL A 44 12.03 -13.93 -4.07
CA VAL A 44 12.00 -13.83 -2.61
C VAL A 44 13.34 -13.32 -2.13
N LEU A 45 13.37 -12.12 -1.54
CA LEU A 45 14.57 -11.52 -0.95
C LEU A 45 14.50 -11.59 0.58
N ARG A 46 15.44 -12.31 1.19
CA ARG A 46 15.54 -12.51 2.65
C ARG A 46 16.69 -11.69 3.25
N GLY A 47 16.68 -11.55 4.58
CA GLY A 47 17.77 -10.91 5.32
C GLY A 47 19.15 -11.47 4.95
N GLY A 48 20.11 -10.58 4.68
CA GLY A 48 21.46 -10.93 4.25
C GLY A 48 21.61 -11.29 2.76
N GLN A 49 20.51 -11.35 2.00
CA GLN A 49 20.54 -11.51 0.54
C GLN A 49 20.60 -10.16 -0.16
N ALA A 50 20.99 -10.18 -1.43
CA ALA A 50 21.02 -9.01 -2.28
C ALA A 50 20.66 -9.35 -3.72
N LEU A 51 20.06 -8.39 -4.40
CA LEU A 51 19.82 -8.44 -5.83
C LEU A 51 21.01 -7.83 -6.55
N ARG A 52 21.64 -8.58 -7.44
CA ARG A 52 22.73 -8.08 -8.27
C ARG A 52 22.27 -7.98 -9.71
N SER A 53 22.61 -6.87 -10.36
CA SER A 53 22.48 -6.77 -11.82
C SER A 53 23.34 -7.83 -12.50
N ALA A 54 22.78 -8.54 -13.49
CA ALA A 54 23.54 -9.48 -14.30
C ALA A 54 24.53 -8.78 -15.26
N HIS A 55 24.38 -7.47 -15.45
CA HIS A 55 25.09 -6.69 -16.47
C HIS A 55 25.89 -5.52 -15.89
N SER A 56 25.94 -5.37 -14.56
CA SER A 56 26.72 -4.33 -13.88
C SER A 56 27.04 -4.72 -12.44
N ASP A 57 27.90 -3.94 -11.79
CA ASP A 57 28.27 -4.14 -10.38
C ASP A 57 27.26 -3.53 -9.40
N VAL A 58 26.12 -3.06 -9.90
CA VAL A 58 25.04 -2.55 -9.06
C VAL A 58 24.43 -3.70 -8.26
N ARG A 59 24.33 -3.48 -6.94
CA ARG A 59 23.78 -4.40 -5.95
C ARG A 59 22.75 -3.68 -5.10
N LEU A 60 21.61 -4.32 -4.87
CA LEU A 60 20.56 -3.87 -3.98
C LEU A 60 20.47 -4.83 -2.81
N ASP A 61 21.01 -4.44 -1.66
CA ASP A 61 20.95 -5.24 -0.43
C ASP A 61 19.52 -5.27 0.14
N TYR A 62 19.19 -6.35 0.84
CA TYR A 62 17.88 -6.53 1.48
C TYR A 62 17.45 -5.30 2.28
N ASP A 63 18.32 -4.74 3.14
CA ASP A 63 17.98 -3.59 3.98
C ASP A 63 17.63 -2.35 3.15
N MET A 64 18.37 -2.12 2.05
CA MET A 64 18.09 -0.99 1.16
C MET A 64 16.78 -1.19 0.40
N VAL A 65 16.55 -2.38 -0.14
CA VAL A 65 15.28 -2.70 -0.83
C VAL A 65 14.11 -2.58 0.14
N ARG A 66 14.30 -3.03 1.38
CA ARG A 66 13.30 -2.94 2.44
C ARG A 66 12.94 -1.49 2.76
N GLU A 67 13.93 -0.60 2.93
CA GLU A 67 13.69 0.82 3.16
C GLU A 67 12.95 1.48 1.98
N LEU A 68 13.29 1.10 0.74
CA LEU A 68 12.57 1.56 -0.45
C LEU A 68 11.11 1.09 -0.44
N VAL A 69 10.85 -0.18 -0.10
CA VAL A 69 9.49 -0.73 0.01
C VAL A 69 8.71 -0.04 1.12
N LEU A 70 9.32 0.18 2.29
CA LEU A 70 8.70 0.91 3.40
C LEU A 70 8.34 2.35 3.00
N GLY A 71 9.25 3.05 2.31
CA GLY A 71 9.01 4.37 1.77
C GLY A 71 7.87 4.42 0.76
N ALA A 72 7.84 3.46 -0.18
CA ALA A 72 6.77 3.34 -1.16
C ALA A 72 5.41 3.05 -0.50
N LEU A 73 5.35 2.12 0.45
CA LEU A 73 4.13 1.80 1.20
C LEU A 73 3.57 3.02 1.93
N ARG A 74 4.43 3.78 2.62
CA ARG A 74 4.03 5.01 3.32
C ARG A 74 3.49 6.06 2.36
N ALA A 75 4.13 6.25 1.21
CA ALA A 75 3.68 7.18 0.18
C ALA A 75 2.32 6.77 -0.40
N SER A 76 2.13 5.49 -0.75
CA SER A 76 0.86 4.99 -1.28
C SER A 76 -0.28 5.07 -0.26
N ILE A 77 0.00 4.79 1.03
CA ILE A 77 -0.97 4.98 2.11
C ILE A 77 -1.40 6.45 2.20
N ALA A 78 -0.45 7.39 2.20
CA ALA A 78 -0.75 8.81 2.25
C ALA A 78 -1.61 9.27 1.05
N GLU A 79 -1.31 8.76 -0.15
CA GLU A 79 -2.11 9.05 -1.35
C GLU A 79 -3.55 8.50 -1.24
N LEU A 80 -3.72 7.27 -0.75
CA LEU A 80 -5.05 6.68 -0.52
C LEU A 80 -5.83 7.42 0.56
N GLU A 81 -5.17 7.82 1.64
CA GLU A 81 -5.77 8.63 2.70
C GLU A 81 -6.22 9.99 2.17
N GLN A 82 -5.40 10.64 1.33
CA GLN A 82 -5.78 11.89 0.68
C GLN A 82 -7.00 11.70 -0.24
N LYS A 83 -7.07 10.61 -1.00
CA LYS A 83 -8.23 10.29 -1.86
C LYS A 83 -9.50 10.00 -1.05
N LEU A 84 -9.38 9.37 0.11
CA LEU A 84 -10.51 8.98 0.96
C LEU A 84 -11.02 10.12 1.87
N PHE A 85 -10.12 10.96 2.39
CA PHE A 85 -10.41 11.91 3.46
C PHE A 85 -10.14 13.38 3.10
N GLY A 86 -9.53 13.65 1.94
CA GLY A 86 -9.10 14.98 1.53
C GLY A 86 -7.78 15.43 2.21
N THR A 87 -7.23 16.55 1.74
CA THR A 87 -5.94 17.13 2.20
C THR A 87 -5.99 17.79 3.58
N VAL A 88 -7.17 17.96 4.16
CA VAL A 88 -7.41 18.58 5.46
C VAL A 88 -8.50 17.77 6.13
N GLY A 89 -8.21 17.20 7.31
CA GLY A 89 -9.09 16.25 8.01
C GLY A 89 -10.49 16.81 8.29
N GLY A 90 -11.41 16.68 7.33
CA GLY A 90 -12.72 17.30 7.46
C GLY A 90 -13.75 16.97 6.38
N ASN A 91 -13.36 16.53 5.18
CA ASN A 91 -14.35 16.13 4.18
C ASN A 91 -14.29 14.63 3.95
N ARG A 92 -14.84 13.87 4.91
CA ARG A 92 -15.56 12.65 4.50
C ARG A 92 -16.60 13.11 3.47
N PRO A 93 -16.76 12.43 2.33
CA PRO A 93 -17.89 12.69 1.44
C PRO A 93 -19.15 12.70 2.30
N ILE A 94 -19.88 13.82 2.32
CA ILE A 94 -21.12 13.97 3.09
C ILE A 94 -22.16 13.08 2.41
N GLU A 95 -22.12 11.79 2.69
CA GLU A 95 -23.11 10.81 2.28
C GLU A 95 -23.91 10.35 3.51
N HIS A 96 -24.46 11.29 4.30
CA HIS A 96 -25.50 11.00 5.28
C HIS A 96 -26.32 12.26 5.64
N LEU A 97 -26.84 12.95 4.63
CA LEU A 97 -28.03 13.78 4.77
C LEU A 97 -29.10 13.22 3.82
N GLN A 98 -29.40 11.93 3.96
CA GLN A 98 -30.71 11.43 3.56
C GLN A 98 -31.70 12.02 4.55
N TYR A 99 -32.40 13.06 4.11
CA TYR A 99 -33.53 13.68 4.78
C TYR A 99 -34.46 12.62 5.36
N GLY A 100 -34.46 12.50 6.68
CA GLY A 100 -35.42 11.73 7.45
C GLY A 100 -35.85 12.55 8.66
N ASP A 101 -36.83 13.42 8.46
CA ASP A 101 -37.99 13.68 9.35
C ASP A 101 -38.76 14.89 8.80
N GLN A 102 -39.95 14.68 8.23
CA GLN A 102 -41.26 14.63 8.90
C GLN A 102 -41.79 16.01 9.31
N THR A 103 -42.78 16.49 8.54
CA THR A 103 -44.00 17.17 9.01
C THR A 103 -45.05 16.88 7.92
N GLU A 104 -45.94 15.90 8.10
CA GLU A 104 -47.24 15.97 8.77
C GLU A 104 -48.30 16.83 8.05
N ALA A 105 -49.50 16.22 7.96
CA ALA A 105 -50.85 16.75 7.64
C ALA A 105 -51.23 16.93 6.15
#